data_AF-A0A2E6A7B8-F1
#
_entry.id   AF-A0A2E6A7B8-F1
#
_cell.length_a   1.000
_cell.length_b   1.000
_cell.length_c   1.000
_cell.angle_alpha   90.00
_cell.angle_beta   90.00
_cell.angle_gamma   90.00
#
_symmetry.space_group_name_H-M   'P 1'
#
loop_
_entity.id
_entity.type
_entity.pdbx_description
1 polymer ?
#
loop_
_entity_poly.entity_id
_entity_poly.type
_entity_poly.pdbx_seq_one_letter_code
_entity_poly.pdbx_strand_id
1 'polypeptide(L)'
;MLAAFGEDGAVIVESMVQGDTIAAMRDAVVAHADAVEPGSRGDGFWPTFHGAATKRFTHLGRLSPAFFDILANPVMEAFGDAVLLPRCGSYWLNTAQAMLIGPGEPAQVLHRDCGNWNNYVIPQWPKVP
;
A
#
# COMPACT_ATOMS: atom_id res chain seq x y z
N MET A 1 6.21 -11.00 -16.08
CA MET A 1 5.90 -10.36 -14.78
C MET A 1 7.11 -10.30 -13.88
N LEU A 2 7.60 -11.42 -13.31
CA LEU A 2 8.78 -11.42 -12.41
C LEU A 2 10.07 -10.93 -13.08
N ALA A 3 10.31 -11.25 -14.35
CA ALA A 3 11.47 -10.75 -15.08
C ALA A 3 11.45 -9.21 -15.21
N ALA A 4 10.33 -8.65 -15.68
CA ALA A 4 10.14 -7.20 -15.76
C ALA A 4 10.26 -6.53 -14.38
N PHE A 5 9.67 -7.12 -13.34
CA PHE A 5 9.85 -6.62 -11.97
C PHE A 5 11.31 -6.64 -11.51
N GLY A 6 12.07 -7.69 -11.86
CA GLY A 6 13.48 -7.79 -11.52
C GLY A 6 14.38 -6.78 -12.25
N GLU A 7 14.00 -6.37 -13.46
CA GLU A 7 14.73 -5.39 -14.27
C GLU A 7 14.34 -3.95 -13.90
N ASP A 8 13.04 -3.67 -13.79
CA ASP A 8 12.48 -2.33 -13.67
C ASP A 8 12.09 -1.92 -12.24
N GLY A 9 12.00 -2.88 -11.31
CA GLY A 9 11.56 -2.65 -9.93
C GLY A 9 10.05 -2.44 -9.76
N ALA A 10 9.28 -2.47 -10.85
CA ALA A 10 7.82 -2.33 -10.83
C ALA A 10 7.16 -3.05 -12.03
N VAL A 11 5.88 -3.39 -11.91
CA VAL A 11 5.06 -3.92 -13.02
C VAL A 11 3.60 -3.51 -12.84
N ILE A 12 2.88 -3.31 -13.94
CA ILE A 12 1.42 -3.13 -13.94
C ILE A 12 0.78 -4.46 -14.37
N VAL A 13 -0.18 -4.94 -13.58
CA VAL A 13 -0.99 -6.12 -13.89
C VAL A 13 -2.42 -5.67 -14.14
N GLU A 14 -2.82 -5.68 -15.41
CA GLU A 14 -4.18 -5.30 -15.81
C GLU A 14 -5.21 -6.36 -15.37
N SER A 15 -6.40 -5.90 -15.01
CA SER A 15 -7.52 -6.77 -14.61
C SER A 15 -7.20 -7.77 -13.48
N MET A 16 -6.26 -7.43 -12.60
CA MET A 16 -5.86 -8.27 -11.47
C MET A 16 -6.99 -8.53 -10.47
N VAL A 17 -7.89 -7.55 -10.31
CA VAL A 17 -9.04 -7.60 -9.39
C VAL A 17 -10.33 -7.45 -10.20
N GLN A 18 -11.35 -8.24 -9.85
CA GLN A 18 -12.64 -8.20 -10.53
C GLN A 18 -13.36 -6.86 -10.29
N GLY A 19 -14.11 -6.41 -11.29
CA GLY A 19 -14.81 -5.11 -11.25
C GLY A 19 -15.75 -4.97 -10.06
N ASP A 20 -16.48 -6.03 -9.71
CA ASP A 20 -17.42 -6.02 -8.59
C ASP A 20 -16.69 -5.89 -7.23
N THR A 21 -15.55 -6.57 -7.07
CA THR A 21 -14.68 -6.43 -5.88
C THR A 21 -14.15 -5.00 -5.75
N ILE A 22 -13.73 -4.38 -6.87
CA ILE A 22 -13.28 -2.99 -6.90
C ILE A 22 -14.42 -2.05 -6.50
N ALA A 23 -15.62 -2.24 -7.07
CA ALA A 23 -16.79 -1.41 -6.75
C ALA A 23 -17.16 -1.50 -5.28
N ALA A 24 -17.26 -2.72 -4.73
CA ALA A 24 -17.59 -2.94 -3.32
C ALA A 24 -16.56 -2.30 -2.38
N MET A 25 -15.26 -2.42 -2.69
CA MET A 25 -14.21 -1.79 -1.88
C MET A 25 -14.24 -0.26 -1.98
N ARG A 26 -14.41 0.29 -3.20
CA ARG A 26 -14.52 1.73 -3.40
C ARG A 26 -15.67 2.31 -2.59
N ASP A 27 -16.86 1.71 -2.69
CA ASP A 27 -18.07 2.25 -2.04
C ASP A 27 -17.92 2.21 -0.51
N ALA A 28 -17.35 1.14 0.05
CA ALA A 28 -17.05 1.03 1.48
C ALA A 28 -15.98 2.04 1.94
N VAL A 29 -14.92 2.25 1.15
CA VAL A 29 -13.86 3.22 1.42
C VAL A 29 -14.42 4.65 1.39
N VAL A 30 -15.20 5.00 0.38
CA VAL A 30 -15.81 6.34 0.25
C VAL A 30 -16.77 6.61 1.40
N ALA A 31 -17.65 5.65 1.74
CA ALA A 31 -18.58 5.80 2.85
C ALA A 31 -17.86 5.99 4.21
N HIS A 32 -16.75 5.27 4.43
CA HIS A 32 -15.96 5.45 5.65
C HIS A 32 -15.21 6.79 5.68
N ALA A 33 -14.73 7.26 4.52
CA ALA A 33 -13.95 8.48 4.42
C ALA A 33 -14.73 9.74 4.86
N ASP A 34 -16.06 9.74 4.79
CA ASP A 34 -16.89 10.86 5.26
C ASP A 34 -16.67 11.18 6.75
N ALA A 35 -16.36 10.16 7.56
CA ALA A 35 -16.09 10.32 9.00
C ALA A 35 -14.61 10.50 9.33
N VAL A 36 -13.72 10.55 8.32
CA VAL A 36 -12.28 10.68 8.50
C VAL A 36 -11.85 12.12 8.24
N GLU A 37 -11.26 12.75 9.25
CA GLU A 37 -10.62 14.05 9.09
C GLU A 37 -9.37 13.93 8.19
N PRO A 38 -9.14 14.88 7.28
CA PRO A 38 -7.93 14.89 6.47
C PRO A 38 -6.69 15.25 7.30
N GLY A 39 -5.52 14.92 6.75
CA GLY A 39 -4.26 15.12 7.45
C GLY A 39 -3.90 13.96 8.36
N SER A 40 -2.66 13.93 8.80
CA SER A 40 -2.18 12.98 9.80
C SER A 40 -1.84 13.69 11.10
N ARG A 41 -2.10 13.02 12.22
CA ARG A 41 -1.76 13.51 13.55
C ARG A 41 -0.28 13.28 13.85
N GLY A 42 0.29 14.09 14.73
CA GLY A 42 1.70 14.05 15.12
C GLY A 42 2.45 15.28 14.61
N ASP A 43 3.76 15.26 14.79
CA ASP A 43 4.68 16.32 14.39
C ASP A 43 5.77 15.81 13.45
N GLY A 44 6.56 16.73 12.90
CA GLY A 44 7.69 16.42 12.05
C GLY A 44 7.32 16.02 10.62
N PHE A 45 8.01 14.99 10.11
CA PHE A 45 8.00 14.63 8.69
C PHE A 45 6.64 14.09 8.22
N TRP A 46 6.01 13.20 8.99
CA TRP A 46 4.87 12.41 8.53
C TRP A 46 3.61 13.22 8.19
N PRO A 47 3.18 14.22 8.98
CA PRO A 47 2.04 15.06 8.61
C PRO A 47 2.24 15.79 7.27
N THR A 48 3.45 16.31 7.04
CA THR A 48 3.82 16.99 5.79
C THR A 48 3.85 16.01 4.63
N PHE A 49 4.45 14.84 4.84
CA PHE A 49 4.56 13.80 3.83
C PHE A 49 3.20 13.19 3.44
N HIS A 50 2.28 13.03 4.40
CA HIS A 50 0.96 12.47 4.15
C HIS A 50 0.00 13.45 3.46
N GLY A 51 0.22 14.75 3.61
CA GLY A 51 -0.64 15.79 3.05
C GLY A 51 -1.76 16.22 3.99
N ALA A 52 -2.08 17.51 4.03
CA ALA A 52 -3.03 18.10 4.98
C ALA A 52 -4.50 17.88 4.60
N ALA A 53 -4.78 17.69 3.31
CA ALA A 53 -6.08 17.40 2.70
C ALA A 53 -6.21 15.93 2.28
N THR A 54 -5.23 15.08 2.58
CA THR A 54 -5.31 13.63 2.32
C THR A 54 -5.98 12.91 3.47
N LYS A 55 -7.03 12.13 3.19
CA LYS A 55 -7.63 11.21 4.17
C LYS A 55 -6.93 9.85 4.08
N ARG A 56 -6.44 9.35 5.22
CA ARG A 56 -5.73 8.06 5.30
C ARG A 56 -6.27 7.23 6.44
N PHE A 57 -6.61 5.98 6.17
CA PHE A 57 -7.06 5.04 7.19
C PHE A 57 -6.79 3.60 6.78
N THR A 58 -6.68 2.72 7.77
CA THR A 58 -6.36 1.30 7.61
C THR A 58 -7.60 0.44 7.93
N HIS A 59 -7.40 -0.86 8.20
CA HIS A 59 -8.44 -1.81 8.57
C HIS A 59 -9.49 -2.07 7.48
N LEU A 60 -9.08 -2.11 6.22
CA LEU A 60 -9.97 -2.29 5.07
C LEU A 60 -10.83 -3.57 5.15
N GLY A 61 -10.32 -4.65 5.75
CA GLY A 61 -11.09 -5.87 5.99
C GLY A 61 -12.26 -5.73 6.98
N ARG A 62 -12.32 -4.63 7.76
CA ARG A 62 -13.48 -4.28 8.58
C ARG A 62 -14.53 -3.49 7.81
N LEU A 63 -14.16 -2.89 6.67
CA LEU A 63 -15.06 -2.06 5.87
C LEU A 63 -15.86 -2.91 4.88
N SER A 64 -15.24 -3.94 4.29
CA SER A 64 -15.93 -4.83 3.35
C SER A 64 -15.26 -6.21 3.29
N PRO A 65 -16.04 -7.31 3.22
CA PRO A 65 -15.50 -8.65 3.01
C PRO A 65 -14.81 -8.80 1.64
N ALA A 66 -15.13 -7.94 0.67
CA ALA A 66 -14.46 -7.92 -0.64
C ALA A 66 -12.94 -7.69 -0.53
N PHE A 67 -12.48 -7.10 0.57
CA PHE A 67 -11.05 -6.99 0.85
C PHE A 67 -10.34 -8.34 0.87
N PHE A 68 -11.01 -9.40 1.33
CA PHE A 68 -10.40 -10.72 1.44
C PHE A 68 -10.15 -11.36 0.06
N ASP A 69 -10.93 -11.01 -0.96
CA ASP A 69 -10.66 -11.43 -2.35
C ASP A 69 -9.39 -10.76 -2.92
N ILE A 70 -9.11 -9.52 -2.49
CA ILE A 70 -7.87 -8.81 -2.84
C ILE A 70 -6.69 -9.39 -2.05
N LEU A 71 -6.87 -9.63 -0.76
CA LEU A 71 -5.84 -10.17 0.12
C LEU A 71 -5.40 -11.57 -0.31
N ALA A 72 -6.35 -12.42 -0.72
CA ALA A 72 -6.12 -13.78 -1.19
C ALA A 72 -5.90 -13.86 -2.71
N ASN A 73 -5.57 -12.74 -3.37
CA ASN A 73 -5.38 -12.73 -4.81
C ASN A 73 -4.16 -13.59 -5.22
N PRO A 74 -4.30 -14.57 -6.13
CA PRO A 74 -3.20 -15.47 -6.51
C PRO A 74 -1.97 -14.77 -7.09
N VAL A 75 -2.14 -13.59 -7.69
CA VAL A 75 -1.01 -12.78 -8.19
C VAL A 75 -0.20 -12.20 -7.03
N MET A 76 -0.86 -11.73 -5.96
CA MET A 76 -0.17 -11.25 -4.75
C MET A 76 0.60 -12.38 -4.08
N GLU A 77 -0.03 -13.56 -3.94
CA GLU A 77 0.59 -14.76 -3.37
C GLU A 77 1.81 -15.20 -4.18
N ALA A 78 1.68 -15.33 -5.50
CA ALA A 78 2.80 -15.71 -6.36
C ALA A 78 3.98 -14.71 -6.29
N PHE A 79 3.69 -13.41 -6.14
CA PHE A 79 4.73 -12.40 -5.91
C PHE A 79 5.39 -12.53 -4.55
N GLY A 80 4.60 -12.70 -3.47
CA GLY A 80 5.10 -12.92 -2.13
C GLY A 80 6.02 -14.16 -2.07
N ASP A 81 5.58 -15.25 -2.68
CA ASP A 81 6.34 -16.50 -2.76
C ASP A 81 7.66 -16.32 -3.50
N ALA A 82 7.64 -15.67 -4.67
CA ALA A 82 8.84 -15.50 -5.48
C ALA A 82 9.83 -14.49 -4.91
N VAL A 83 9.35 -13.42 -4.26
CA VAL A 83 10.20 -12.29 -3.83
C VAL A 83 10.61 -12.38 -2.36
N LEU A 84 9.70 -12.83 -1.48
CA LEU A 84 9.90 -12.80 -0.02
C LEU A 84 10.40 -14.13 0.54
N LEU A 85 9.78 -15.27 0.18
CA LEU A 85 10.14 -16.58 0.77
C LEU A 85 11.60 -17.01 0.58
N PRO A 86 12.34 -16.62 -0.49
CA PRO A 86 13.78 -16.90 -0.55
C PRO A 86 14.59 -16.24 0.57
N ARG A 87 14.01 -15.28 1.30
CA ARG A 87 14.65 -14.48 2.34
C ARG A 87 13.93 -14.53 3.70
N CYS A 88 12.79 -15.21 3.81
CA CYS A 88 12.04 -15.35 5.07
C CYS A 88 11.31 -16.70 5.17
N GLY A 89 10.95 -17.11 6.39
CA GLY A 89 10.21 -18.36 6.61
C GLY A 89 8.71 -18.28 6.29
N SER A 90 8.14 -17.07 6.33
CA SER A 90 6.75 -16.77 5.94
C SER A 90 6.60 -15.26 5.78
N TYR A 91 5.50 -14.83 5.16
CA TYR A 91 5.12 -13.42 5.05
C TYR A 91 3.64 -13.22 5.39
N TRP A 92 3.29 -11.99 5.72
CA TRP A 92 1.92 -11.57 5.98
C TRP A 92 1.69 -10.16 5.48
N LEU A 93 0.45 -9.70 5.52
CA LEU A 93 0.12 -8.31 5.23
C LEU A 93 0.71 -7.40 6.32
N ASN A 94 1.60 -6.48 5.95
CA ASN A 94 2.05 -5.41 6.84
C ASN A 94 0.89 -4.46 7.16
N THR A 95 0.34 -3.82 6.14
CA THR A 95 -0.83 -2.94 6.25
C THR A 95 -1.54 -2.86 4.91
N ALA A 96 -2.84 -2.60 4.95
CA ALA A 96 -3.62 -2.15 3.80
C ALA A 96 -4.27 -0.81 4.18
N GLN A 97 -4.00 0.21 3.37
CA GLN A 97 -4.40 1.58 3.66
C GLN A 97 -5.16 2.17 2.47
N ALA A 98 -6.29 2.82 2.75
CA ALA A 98 -6.94 3.70 1.80
C ALA A 98 -6.31 5.09 1.91
N MET A 99 -6.05 5.71 0.77
CA MET A 99 -5.52 7.07 0.65
C MET A 99 -6.38 7.83 -0.36
N LEU A 100 -7.08 8.85 0.12
CA LEU A 100 -7.89 9.73 -0.72
C LEU A 100 -7.22 11.10 -0.72
N ILE A 101 -6.62 11.44 -1.85
CA ILE A 101 -5.87 12.70 -2.04
C ILE A 101 -6.87 13.83 -2.29
N GLY A 102 -6.88 14.82 -1.41
CA GLY A 102 -7.74 15.99 -1.53
C GLY A 102 -7.23 17.01 -2.56
N PRO A 103 -8.07 18.00 -2.93
CA PRO A 103 -7.68 19.06 -3.85
C PRO A 103 -6.48 19.86 -3.35
N GLY A 104 -5.54 20.17 -4.25
CA GLY A 104 -4.39 21.05 -3.97
C GLY A 104 -3.20 20.38 -3.27
N GLU A 105 -3.27 19.07 -2.98
CA GLU A 105 -2.13 18.33 -2.44
C GLU A 105 -0.96 18.28 -3.43
N PRO A 106 0.28 18.57 -2.98
CA PRO A 106 1.46 18.44 -3.83
C PRO A 106 1.80 16.96 -4.05
N ALA A 107 2.59 16.70 -5.09
CA ALA A 107 3.22 15.40 -5.25
C ALA A 107 4.10 15.08 -4.03
N GLN A 108 4.03 13.84 -3.54
CA GLN A 108 4.95 13.38 -2.49
C GLN A 108 6.39 13.39 -3.01
N VAL A 109 7.34 13.68 -2.11
CA VAL A 109 8.77 13.56 -2.42
C VAL A 109 9.12 12.12 -2.80
N LEU A 110 10.11 11.94 -3.68
CA LEU A 110 10.60 10.61 -4.04
C LEU A 110 11.13 9.88 -2.78
N HIS A 111 10.69 8.65 -2.59
CA HIS A 111 11.01 7.84 -1.42
C HIS A 111 10.99 6.33 -1.76
N ARG A 112 11.45 5.52 -0.81
CA ARG A 112 11.28 4.06 -0.80
C ARG A 112 10.49 3.67 0.43
N ASP A 113 9.45 2.85 0.27
CA ASP A 113 8.58 2.42 1.37
C ASP A 113 9.30 1.61 2.44
N CYS A 114 10.43 0.99 2.11
CA CYS A 114 11.27 0.29 3.07
C CYS A 114 11.84 1.23 4.16
N GLY A 115 11.81 2.55 3.96
CA GLY A 115 12.17 3.55 4.97
C GLY A 115 11.37 3.46 6.28
N ASN A 116 10.22 2.78 6.27
CA ASN A 116 9.50 2.44 7.51
C ASN A 116 10.31 1.52 8.46
N TRP A 117 11.32 0.82 7.93
CA TRP A 117 12.22 -0.07 8.68
C TRP A 117 13.67 0.39 8.56
N ASN A 118 13.93 1.67 8.82
CA ASN A 118 15.26 2.28 8.70
C ASN A 118 16.39 1.50 9.39
N ASN A 119 16.13 0.91 10.56
CA ASN A 119 17.13 0.09 11.27
C ASN A 119 17.59 -1.14 10.46
N TYR A 120 16.75 -1.65 9.57
CA TYR A 120 17.09 -2.75 8.66
C TYR A 120 17.66 -2.24 7.33
N VAL A 121 17.14 -1.11 6.82
CA VAL A 121 17.48 -0.55 5.51
C VAL A 121 18.84 0.15 5.50
N ILE A 122 19.14 0.99 6.51
CA ILE A 122 20.36 1.81 6.54
C ILE A 122 21.63 0.96 6.40
N PRO A 123 21.80 -0.18 7.12
CA PRO A 123 23.00 -0.99 6.99
C PRO A 123 23.22 -1.62 5.59
N GLN A 124 22.17 -1.73 4.78
CA GLN A 124 22.20 -2.42 3.49
C GLN A 124 22.21 -1.46 2.29
N TRP A 125 22.19 -0.14 2.54
CA TRP A 125 22.13 0.87 1.49
C TRP A 125 23.38 0.85 0.57
N PRO A 126 23.23 1.05 -0.76
CA PRO A 126 21.99 1.25 -1.52
C PRO A 126 21.31 -0.06 -1.96
N LYS A 127 21.88 -1.21 -1.61
CA LYS A 127 21.50 -2.57 -2.04
C LYS A 127 20.38 -3.16 -1.19
N VAL A 128 19.48 -2.31 -0.72
CA VAL A 128 18.24 -2.77 -0.07
C VAL A 128 17.32 -3.36 -1.13
N PRO A 129 16.66 -4.50 -0.87
CA PRO A 129 15.61 -5.00 -1.76
C PRO A 129 14.53 -3.96 -2.04
#